data_AF-A0A957XLY2-F1
#
_entry.id   AF-A0A957XLY2-F1
#
_cell.length_a   1.000
_cell.length_b   1.000
_cell.length_c   1.000
_cell.angle_alpha   90.00
_cell.angle_beta   90.00
_cell.angle_gamma   90.00
#
_symmetry.space_group_name_H-M   'P 1'
#
loop_
_entity.id
_entity.type
_entity.pdbx_description
1 polymer ?
#
loop_
_entity_poly.entity_id
_entity_poly.type
_entity_poly.pdbx_seq_one_letter_code
_entity_poly.pdbx_strand_id
1 'polypeptide(L)'
;MLLMLASLRLRSQQAIVIHLTVYLSFGVLSNLFELLLSLAGEPSSPILPLLSNFFLVGMVATFGALTLNFLEREKNHILTFWASSSLILVVWLVTASRGISLNFIPGLSNIVVLTGLMWLITLATGIITLTTEFKQKQSAKHLNRLRYWLTATVLFSISGLFSFANPLLFDWLGWPLILTASILISYVVLTYHTRDLSLFVGRIFYHITVGGAIAAIFYLSLAATIVMSRSTTDTVIILVWTIILALFLATATPFVRQFLNRIFTRIIFGKQYRDEKEVIKYYSQSVSGALDIQRLADTLIQLMIETLDIRKGAVFVNKRGARDKISLNLVASVGFDGITNGEFSIDSPFIDHFRNQGKPIHQYDVDVLPDFKVIRPEEKEWLTDTGMDLYVPIMRNQELVGVLSFGPKRKGISYSSEEIYLMRALADQAALAMDSARLFFFFSTTNQEIGSFSEQLVGLGDNIA
;
A
#
# COMPACT_ATOMS: atom_id res chain seq x y z
N MET A 1 -29.23 11.49 11.94
CA MET A 1 -28.42 10.70 10.99
C MET A 1 -26.93 10.78 11.29
N LEU A 2 -26.29 11.96 11.31
CA LEU A 2 -24.84 12.09 11.57
C LEU A 2 -24.42 11.58 12.97
N LEU A 3 -25.21 11.89 14.00
CA LEU A 3 -25.01 11.32 15.36
C LEU A 3 -25.27 9.81 15.44
N MET A 4 -26.08 9.26 14.52
CA MET A 4 -26.33 7.82 14.41
C MET A 4 -25.15 7.11 13.72
N LEU A 5 -24.51 7.77 12.75
CA LEU A 5 -23.25 7.31 12.15
C LEU A 5 -22.10 7.35 13.17
N ALA A 6 -22.06 8.37 14.03
CA ALA A 6 -21.09 8.48 15.12
C ALA A 6 -21.23 7.40 16.21
N SER A 7 -22.43 6.81 16.38
CA SER A 7 -22.72 5.79 17.40
C SER A 7 -22.50 4.36 16.92
N LEU A 8 -22.27 4.14 15.61
CA LEU A 8 -21.94 2.82 15.05
C LEU A 8 -20.60 2.34 15.61
N ARG A 9 -20.68 1.49 16.64
CA ARG A 9 -19.55 0.92 17.38
C ARG A 9 -18.93 -0.22 16.58
N LEU A 10 -18.11 0.06 15.59
CA LEU A 10 -17.52 -1.01 14.78
C LEU A 10 -16.05 -0.71 14.45
N ARG A 11 -15.16 -1.35 15.22
CA ARG A 11 -13.72 -1.57 14.88
C ARG A 11 -13.55 -2.49 13.65
N SER A 12 -14.62 -2.78 12.91
CA SER A 12 -14.62 -3.71 11.78
C SER A 12 -14.63 -2.93 10.47
N GLN A 13 -14.03 -3.50 9.42
CA GLN A 13 -14.02 -2.90 8.09
C GLN A 13 -15.42 -2.53 7.56
N GLN A 14 -16.47 -3.19 8.03
CA GLN A 14 -17.85 -2.87 7.70
C GLN A 14 -18.22 -1.41 8.05
N ALA A 15 -17.69 -0.86 9.16
CA ALA A 15 -17.94 0.53 9.54
C ALA A 15 -17.33 1.52 8.56
N ILE A 16 -16.09 1.26 8.13
CA ILE A 16 -15.36 2.08 7.16
C ILE A 16 -16.09 2.06 5.82
N VAL A 17 -16.57 0.88 5.39
CA VAL A 17 -17.37 0.73 4.17
C VAL A 17 -18.68 1.51 4.26
N ILE A 18 -19.39 1.47 5.40
CA ILE A 18 -20.62 2.26 5.58
C ILE A 18 -20.32 3.77 5.47
N HIS A 19 -19.27 4.26 6.12
CA HIS A 19 -18.89 5.67 6.03
C HIS A 19 -18.49 6.07 4.60
N LEU A 20 -17.80 5.17 3.88
CA LEU A 20 -17.47 5.36 2.47
C LEU A 20 -18.72 5.46 1.61
N THR A 21 -19.70 4.58 1.81
CA THR A 21 -20.98 4.60 1.08
C THR A 21 -21.74 5.90 1.33
N VAL A 22 -21.78 6.38 2.57
CA VAL A 22 -22.42 7.66 2.90
C VAL A 22 -21.69 8.82 2.23
N TYR A 23 -20.35 8.85 2.27
CA TYR A 23 -19.54 9.86 1.59
C TYR A 23 -19.82 9.90 0.07
N LEU A 24 -19.80 8.75 -0.60
CA LEU A 24 -20.10 8.66 -2.02
C LEU A 24 -21.54 9.06 -2.34
N SER A 25 -22.50 8.63 -1.51
CA SER A 25 -23.91 8.98 -1.68
C SER A 25 -24.15 10.49 -1.58
N PHE A 26 -23.50 11.15 -0.62
CA PHE A 26 -23.57 12.59 -0.48
C PHE A 26 -22.95 13.33 -1.66
N GLY A 27 -21.81 12.87 -2.17
CA GLY A 27 -21.22 13.43 -3.39
C GLY A 27 -22.15 13.30 -4.61
N VAL A 28 -22.74 12.13 -4.83
CA VAL A 28 -23.69 11.89 -5.93
C VAL A 28 -24.94 12.74 -5.77
N LEU A 29 -25.52 12.82 -4.57
CA LEU A 29 -26.71 13.61 -4.32
C LEU A 29 -26.45 15.10 -4.54
N SER A 30 -25.31 15.63 -4.07
CA SER A 30 -24.92 17.02 -4.31
C SER A 30 -24.89 17.33 -5.82
N ASN A 31 -24.20 16.50 -6.61
CA ASN A 31 -24.12 16.65 -8.06
C ASN A 31 -25.49 16.48 -8.75
N LEU A 32 -26.33 15.55 -8.27
CA LEU A 32 -27.66 15.35 -8.83
C LEU A 32 -28.56 16.58 -8.64
N PHE A 33 -28.54 17.19 -7.45
CA PHE A 33 -29.31 18.42 -7.20
C PHE A 33 -28.78 19.60 -8.00
N GLU A 34 -27.47 19.69 -8.20
CA GLU A 34 -26.85 20.69 -9.08
C GLU A 34 -27.22 20.49 -10.55
N LEU A 35 -27.26 19.25 -11.03
CA LEU A 35 -27.75 18.93 -12.37
C LEU A 35 -29.23 19.31 -12.52
N LEU A 36 -30.07 18.97 -11.54
CA LEU A 36 -31.49 19.34 -11.56
C LEU A 36 -31.69 20.86 -11.58
N LEU A 37 -30.84 21.62 -10.88
CA LEU A 37 -30.83 23.09 -10.95
C LEU A 37 -30.50 23.58 -12.36
N SER A 38 -29.47 23.01 -12.99
CA SER A 38 -29.08 23.41 -14.35
C SER A 38 -30.17 23.12 -15.39
N LEU A 39 -30.94 22.04 -15.19
CA LEU A 39 -32.05 21.65 -16.07
C LEU A 39 -33.33 22.45 -15.81
N ALA A 40 -33.57 22.87 -14.57
CA ALA A 40 -34.77 23.61 -14.17
C ALA A 40 -34.78 25.07 -14.67
N GLY A 41 -33.64 25.62 -15.10
CA GLY A 41 -33.54 27.00 -15.56
C GLY A 41 -33.62 28.00 -14.39
N GLU A 42 -34.62 28.88 -14.39
CA GLU A 42 -34.82 29.79 -13.26
C GLU A 42 -35.20 29.03 -11.98
N PRO A 43 -34.59 29.33 -10.83
CA PRO A 43 -34.85 28.65 -9.57
C PRO A 43 -36.25 29.03 -9.06
N SER A 44 -37.27 28.31 -9.51
CA SER A 44 -38.64 28.45 -9.04
C SER A 44 -38.81 28.00 -7.57
N SER A 45 -37.82 27.28 -7.00
CA SER A 45 -37.80 26.97 -5.57
C SER A 45 -36.41 27.19 -4.92
N PRO A 46 -36.35 27.78 -3.72
CA PRO A 46 -35.11 27.95 -2.95
C PRO A 46 -34.59 26.63 -2.34
N ILE A 47 -35.32 25.52 -2.52
CA ILE A 47 -35.03 24.24 -1.87
C ILE A 47 -33.91 23.48 -2.58
N LEU A 48 -33.89 23.47 -3.92
CA LEU A 48 -32.88 22.72 -4.66
C LEU A 48 -31.43 23.19 -4.37
N PRO A 49 -31.12 24.51 -4.37
CA PRO A 49 -29.77 24.98 -4.00
C PRO A 49 -29.42 24.63 -2.56
N LEU A 50 -30.40 24.69 -1.65
CA LEU A 50 -30.20 24.30 -0.26
C LEU A 50 -29.82 22.80 -0.16
N LEU A 51 -30.51 21.93 -0.90
CA LEU A 51 -30.20 20.50 -0.89
C LEU A 51 -28.82 20.19 -1.46
N SER A 52 -28.47 20.74 -2.64
CA SER A 52 -27.14 20.51 -3.23
C SER A 52 -26.01 20.86 -2.25
N ASN A 53 -26.15 22.02 -1.62
CA ASN A 53 -25.17 22.55 -0.67
C ASN A 53 -25.11 21.77 0.65
N PHE A 54 -26.26 21.32 1.16
CA PHE A 54 -26.32 20.44 2.33
C PHE A 54 -25.54 19.14 2.09
N PHE A 55 -25.73 18.52 0.93
CA PHE A 55 -25.02 17.29 0.55
C PHE A 55 -23.53 17.54 0.32
N LEU A 56 -23.13 18.69 -0.22
CA LEU A 56 -21.73 19.08 -0.35
C LEU A 56 -21.03 19.20 1.01
N VAL A 57 -21.60 19.97 1.95
CA VAL A 57 -21.04 20.12 3.30
C VAL A 57 -21.03 18.77 4.03
N GLY A 58 -22.08 17.97 3.86
CA GLY A 58 -22.14 16.61 4.38
C GLY A 58 -21.03 15.73 3.81
N MET A 59 -20.73 15.83 2.52
CA MET A 59 -19.66 15.07 1.86
C MET A 59 -18.29 15.42 2.47
N VAL A 60 -18.02 16.71 2.68
CA VAL A 60 -16.78 17.16 3.34
C VAL A 60 -16.68 16.62 4.77
N ALA A 61 -17.78 16.67 5.53
CA ALA A 61 -17.84 16.13 6.89
C ALA A 61 -17.59 14.61 6.93
N THR A 62 -18.27 13.87 6.06
CA THR A 62 -18.12 12.41 6.00
C THR A 62 -16.72 11.99 5.57
N PHE A 63 -16.03 12.77 4.73
CA PHE A 63 -14.62 12.53 4.39
C PHE A 63 -13.68 12.66 5.61
N GLY A 64 -13.86 13.68 6.44
CA GLY A 64 -13.07 13.84 7.66
C GLY A 64 -13.34 12.73 8.69
N ALA A 65 -14.61 12.36 8.87
CA ALA A 65 -14.99 11.23 9.71
C ALA A 65 -14.45 9.89 9.19
N LEU A 66 -14.45 9.70 7.86
CA LEU A 66 -13.87 8.52 7.21
C LEU A 66 -12.36 8.45 7.45
N THR A 67 -11.65 9.59 7.39
CA THR A 67 -10.21 9.66 7.67
C THR A 67 -9.89 9.26 9.11
N LEU A 68 -10.67 9.75 10.08
CA LEU A 68 -10.50 9.37 11.49
C LEU A 68 -10.79 7.88 11.74
N ASN A 69 -11.82 7.33 11.10
CA ASN A 69 -12.14 5.90 11.20
C ASN A 69 -11.07 5.03 10.53
N PHE A 70 -10.54 5.47 9.39
CA PHE A 70 -9.50 4.74 8.66
C PHE A 70 -8.20 4.59 9.49
N LEU A 71 -7.88 5.58 10.31
CA LEU A 71 -6.70 5.61 11.17
C LEU A 71 -6.97 5.07 12.58
N GLU A 72 -8.11 4.39 12.80
CA GLU A 72 -8.49 3.73 14.06
C GLU A 72 -8.36 4.60 15.34
N ARG A 73 -8.55 5.92 15.22
CA ARG A 73 -8.46 6.86 16.35
C ARG A 73 -9.52 6.57 17.41
N GLU A 74 -9.21 6.93 18.66
CA GLU A 74 -10.13 6.74 19.78
C GLU A 74 -11.52 7.35 19.52
N LYS A 75 -12.55 6.66 20.00
CA LYS A 75 -13.96 7.02 19.84
C LYS A 75 -14.25 8.49 20.20
N ASN A 76 -13.56 9.04 21.18
CA ASN A 76 -13.74 10.42 21.63
C ASN A 76 -13.38 11.44 20.54
N HIS A 77 -12.33 11.19 19.74
CA HIS A 77 -11.95 12.07 18.63
C HIS A 77 -12.95 12.03 17.46
N ILE A 78 -13.54 10.86 17.20
CA ILE A 78 -14.58 10.70 16.17
C ILE A 78 -15.86 11.44 16.60
N LEU A 79 -16.25 11.32 17.88
CA LEU A 79 -17.43 11.98 18.42
C LEU A 79 -17.30 13.51 18.41
N THR A 80 -16.14 14.04 18.81
CA THR A 80 -15.90 15.50 18.81
C THR A 80 -15.90 16.06 17.38
N PHE A 81 -15.33 15.33 16.41
CA PHE A 81 -15.38 15.71 15.00
C PHE A 81 -16.81 15.71 14.45
N TRP A 82 -17.63 14.70 14.79
CA TRP A 82 -19.04 14.68 14.40
C TRP A 82 -19.85 15.80 15.05
N ALA A 83 -19.57 16.13 16.31
CA ALA A 83 -20.22 17.22 17.02
C ALA A 83 -19.90 18.59 16.38
N SER A 84 -18.63 18.86 16.06
CA SER A 84 -18.23 20.09 15.37
C SER A 84 -18.80 20.18 13.95
N SER A 85 -18.76 19.09 13.19
CA SER A 85 -19.35 18.99 11.85
C SER A 85 -20.86 19.25 11.86
N SER A 86 -21.56 18.67 12.83
CA SER A 86 -23.02 18.83 12.96
C SER A 86 -23.38 20.26 13.37
N LEU A 87 -22.58 20.88 14.24
CA LEU A 87 -22.77 22.28 14.63
C LEU A 87 -22.64 23.21 13.40
N ILE A 88 -21.61 23.02 12.57
CA ILE A 88 -21.40 23.79 11.34
C ILE A 88 -22.57 23.62 10.37
N LEU A 89 -23.05 22.39 10.17
CA LEU A 89 -24.22 22.10 9.35
C LEU A 89 -25.50 22.76 9.86
N VAL A 90 -25.72 22.77 11.19
CA VAL A 90 -26.88 23.44 11.80
C VAL A 90 -26.79 24.95 11.61
N VAL A 91 -25.62 25.56 11.86
CA VAL A 91 -25.40 26.99 11.64
C VAL A 91 -25.63 27.35 10.18
N TRP A 92 -25.14 26.53 9.26
CA TRP A 92 -25.38 26.71 7.83
C TRP A 92 -26.87 26.64 7.49
N LEU A 93 -27.59 25.61 7.96
CA LEU A 93 -29.02 25.43 7.68
C LEU A 93 -29.87 26.58 8.23
N VAL A 94 -29.58 27.04 9.45
CA VAL A 94 -30.29 28.16 10.09
C VAL A 94 -30.05 29.46 9.35
N THR A 95 -28.79 29.75 9.00
CA THR A 95 -28.45 31.01 8.31
C THR A 95 -28.97 31.02 6.87
N ALA A 96 -28.91 29.90 6.16
CA ALA A 96 -29.45 29.77 4.82
C ALA A 96 -30.99 29.84 4.79
N SER A 97 -31.69 29.17 5.72
CA SER A 97 -33.16 29.18 5.77
C SER A 97 -33.75 30.54 6.17
N ARG A 98 -33.03 31.32 6.97
CA ARG A 98 -33.46 32.66 7.43
C ARG A 98 -32.91 33.81 6.58
N GLY A 99 -32.11 33.53 5.56
CA GLY A 99 -31.45 34.55 4.75
C GLY A 99 -30.52 35.48 5.56
N ILE A 100 -30.04 35.03 6.72
CA ILE A 100 -29.18 35.83 7.61
C ILE A 100 -27.79 35.84 7.01
N SER A 101 -27.23 36.99 6.64
CA SER A 101 -25.82 37.06 6.27
C SER A 101 -24.93 37.12 7.52
N LEU A 102 -23.96 36.21 7.61
CA LEU A 102 -22.98 36.18 8.69
C LEU A 102 -21.90 37.27 8.50
N ASN A 103 -21.68 37.74 7.27
CA ASN A 103 -20.74 38.82 6.92
C ASN A 103 -19.34 38.72 7.57
N PHE A 104 -18.86 37.51 7.87
CA PHE A 104 -17.51 37.33 8.44
C PHE A 104 -16.40 37.82 7.50
N ILE A 105 -16.60 37.65 6.19
CA ILE A 105 -15.69 38.11 5.15
C ILE A 105 -16.52 38.90 4.13
N PRO A 106 -16.28 40.21 3.94
CA PRO A 106 -17.01 41.02 2.98
C PRO A 106 -16.93 40.42 1.56
N GLY A 107 -18.08 40.26 0.91
CA GLY A 107 -18.16 39.73 -0.46
C GLY A 107 -18.23 38.21 -0.59
N LEU A 108 -18.09 37.44 0.50
CA LEU A 108 -18.32 36.00 0.49
C LEU A 108 -19.68 35.64 1.08
N SER A 109 -20.37 34.71 0.41
CA SER A 109 -21.62 34.15 0.94
C SER A 109 -21.34 33.24 2.13
N ASN A 110 -22.30 33.15 3.06
CA ASN A 110 -22.18 32.28 4.24
C ASN A 110 -21.82 30.84 3.89
N ILE A 111 -22.34 30.35 2.78
CA ILE A 111 -22.06 29.00 2.33
C ILE A 111 -20.59 28.80 2.00
N VAL A 112 -19.97 29.76 1.29
CA VAL A 112 -18.55 29.68 0.96
C VAL A 112 -17.72 29.70 2.24
N VAL A 113 -18.06 30.57 3.19
CA VAL A 113 -17.35 30.67 4.48
C VAL A 113 -17.48 29.37 5.29
N LEU A 114 -18.69 28.86 5.48
CA LEU A 114 -18.93 27.66 6.31
C LEU A 114 -18.39 26.38 5.65
N THR A 115 -18.54 26.23 4.33
CA THR A 115 -17.99 25.09 3.58
C THR A 115 -16.46 25.14 3.57
N GLY A 116 -15.87 26.32 3.41
CA GLY A 116 -14.42 26.54 3.50
C GLY A 116 -13.87 26.19 4.88
N LEU A 117 -14.51 26.65 5.96
CA LEU A 117 -14.15 26.29 7.33
C LEU A 117 -14.22 24.77 7.56
N MET A 118 -15.29 24.13 7.08
CA MET A 118 -15.45 22.68 7.17
C MET A 118 -14.34 21.92 6.43
N TRP A 119 -13.95 22.44 5.26
CA TRP A 119 -12.83 21.91 4.48
C TRP A 119 -11.53 22.03 5.25
N LEU A 120 -11.22 23.21 5.81
CA LEU A 120 -10.01 23.47 6.58
C LEU A 120 -9.91 22.58 7.83
N ILE A 121 -11.01 22.40 8.56
CA ILE A 121 -11.05 21.50 9.73
C ILE A 121 -10.76 20.06 9.31
N THR A 122 -11.37 19.62 8.21
CA THR A 122 -11.16 18.27 7.66
C THR A 122 -9.71 18.06 7.23
N LEU A 123 -9.10 19.05 6.57
CA LEU A 123 -7.70 19.02 6.17
C LEU A 123 -6.74 19.03 7.35
N ALA A 124 -6.94 19.93 8.32
CA ALA A 124 -6.13 19.99 9.51
C ALA A 124 -6.17 18.65 10.26
N THR A 125 -7.37 18.08 10.42
CA THR A 125 -7.57 16.77 11.05
C THR A 125 -6.84 15.68 10.28
N GLY A 126 -6.99 15.63 8.95
CA GLY A 126 -6.31 14.67 8.08
C GLY A 126 -4.79 14.78 8.14
N ILE A 127 -4.23 15.97 8.00
CA ILE A 127 -2.77 16.19 8.04
C ILE A 127 -2.20 15.83 9.41
N ILE A 128 -2.82 16.30 10.50
CA ILE A 128 -2.35 16.01 11.86
C ILE A 128 -2.36 14.50 12.11
N THR A 129 -3.46 13.82 11.77
CA THR A 129 -3.58 12.38 12.03
C THR A 129 -2.65 11.55 11.16
N LEU A 130 -2.58 11.83 9.86
CA LEU A 130 -1.65 11.15 8.95
C LEU A 130 -0.20 11.34 9.37
N THR A 131 0.21 12.57 9.73
CA THR A 131 1.59 12.83 10.17
C THR A 131 1.92 12.16 11.50
N THR A 132 0.95 12.00 12.41
CA THR A 132 1.16 11.20 13.63
C THR A 132 1.35 9.72 13.32
N GLU A 133 0.60 9.16 12.37
CA GLU A 133 0.72 7.75 11.98
C GLU A 133 2.00 7.45 11.19
N PHE A 134 2.44 8.37 10.33
CA PHE A 134 3.71 8.24 9.60
C PHE A 134 4.95 8.19 10.53
N LYS A 135 4.84 8.71 11.76
CA LYS A 135 5.93 8.67 12.75
C LYS A 135 6.03 7.33 13.48
N GLN A 136 5.00 6.48 13.43
CA GLN A 136 5.02 5.16 14.06
C GLN A 136 5.82 4.16 13.20
N LYS A 137 6.54 3.21 13.83
CA LYS A 137 7.28 2.15 13.13
C LYS A 137 6.29 1.11 12.57
N GLN A 138 5.73 1.39 11.40
CA GLN A 138 4.73 0.57 10.72
C GLN A 138 5.36 -0.24 9.57
N SER A 139 4.71 -1.33 9.17
CA SER A 139 5.09 -2.15 8.01
C SER A 139 5.05 -1.35 6.70
N ALA A 140 5.84 -1.75 5.70
CA ALA A 140 5.89 -1.02 4.43
C ALA A 140 4.55 -1.03 3.67
N LYS A 141 3.77 -2.12 3.80
CA LYS A 141 2.40 -2.22 3.26
C LYS A 141 1.45 -1.21 3.92
N HIS A 142 1.54 -1.05 5.25
CA HIS A 142 0.74 -0.05 5.97
C HIS A 142 1.11 1.37 5.54
N LEU A 143 2.41 1.70 5.49
CA LEU A 143 2.90 3.00 5.01
C LEU A 143 2.44 3.29 3.58
N ASN A 144 2.38 2.27 2.72
CA ASN A 144 1.87 2.43 1.36
C ASN A 144 0.38 2.81 1.34
N ARG A 145 -0.49 2.13 2.12
CA ARG A 145 -1.91 2.55 2.25
C ARG A 145 -2.04 3.98 2.77
N LEU A 146 -1.20 4.37 3.73
CA LEU A 146 -1.17 5.73 4.27
C LEU A 146 -0.78 6.78 3.20
N ARG A 147 0.15 6.44 2.29
CA ARG A 147 0.51 7.30 1.15
C ARG A 147 -0.65 7.49 0.17
N TYR A 148 -1.44 6.44 -0.10
CA TYR A 148 -2.65 6.60 -0.93
C TYR A 148 -3.64 7.54 -0.27
N TRP A 149 -3.88 7.36 1.03
CA TRP A 149 -4.80 8.21 1.78
C TRP A 149 -4.33 9.66 1.78
N LEU A 150 -3.05 9.91 2.02
CA LEU A 150 -2.43 11.23 1.93
C LEU A 150 -2.62 11.84 0.54
N THR A 151 -2.42 11.07 -0.51
CA THR A 151 -2.61 11.54 -1.89
C THR A 151 -4.05 11.94 -2.15
N ALA A 152 -5.02 11.14 -1.67
CA ALA A 152 -6.43 11.48 -1.76
C ALA A 152 -6.78 12.74 -0.95
N THR A 153 -6.23 12.89 0.27
CA THR A 153 -6.39 14.11 1.07
C THR A 153 -5.82 15.34 0.36
N VAL A 154 -4.66 15.23 -0.29
CA VAL A 154 -4.07 16.32 -1.07
C VAL A 154 -4.93 16.67 -2.29
N LEU A 155 -5.39 15.70 -3.06
CA LEU A 155 -6.28 15.93 -4.19
C LEU A 155 -7.59 16.58 -3.75
N PHE A 156 -8.18 16.10 -2.66
CA PHE A 156 -9.34 16.71 -2.02
C PHE A 156 -9.05 18.15 -1.57
N SER A 157 -7.87 18.42 -1.00
CA SER A 157 -7.46 19.78 -0.61
C SER A 157 -7.40 20.73 -1.81
N ILE A 158 -6.73 20.31 -2.87
CA ILE A 158 -6.53 21.10 -4.09
C ILE A 158 -7.87 21.39 -4.75
N SER A 159 -8.80 20.43 -4.75
CA SER A 159 -10.14 20.67 -5.25
C SER A 159 -10.87 21.76 -4.48
N GLY A 160 -10.81 21.74 -3.14
CA GLY A 160 -11.42 22.81 -2.33
C GLY A 160 -10.83 24.17 -2.66
N LEU A 161 -9.50 24.24 -2.83
CA LEU A 161 -8.83 25.48 -3.24
C LEU A 161 -9.34 25.99 -4.59
N PHE A 162 -9.56 25.13 -5.59
CA PHE A 162 -10.11 25.55 -6.87
C PHE A 162 -11.56 26.05 -6.76
N SER A 163 -12.39 25.35 -5.99
CA SER A 163 -13.78 25.76 -5.77
C SER A 163 -13.90 27.08 -4.99
N PHE A 164 -12.93 27.43 -4.13
CA PHE A 164 -12.98 28.68 -3.36
C PHE A 164 -12.18 29.84 -3.96
N ALA A 165 -11.12 29.59 -4.74
CA ALA A 165 -10.24 30.65 -5.25
C ALA A 165 -10.91 31.49 -6.35
N ASN A 166 -11.46 30.85 -7.37
CA ASN A 166 -12.25 31.50 -8.40
C ASN A 166 -13.18 30.49 -9.07
N PRO A 167 -14.45 30.38 -8.61
CA PRO A 167 -15.38 29.38 -9.12
C PRO A 167 -15.57 29.45 -10.65
N LEU A 168 -15.56 30.65 -11.22
CA LEU A 168 -15.77 30.84 -12.66
C LEU A 168 -14.63 30.28 -13.53
N LEU A 169 -13.40 30.29 -13.03
CA LEU A 169 -12.22 29.87 -13.81
C LEU A 169 -11.77 28.44 -13.49
N PHE A 170 -11.93 28.01 -12.24
CA PHE A 170 -11.25 26.81 -11.75
C PHE A 170 -12.18 25.71 -11.24
N ASP A 171 -13.49 25.94 -11.09
CA ASP A 171 -14.37 24.94 -10.48
C ASP A 171 -14.45 23.64 -11.31
N TRP A 172 -14.38 23.76 -12.64
CA TRP A 172 -14.29 22.61 -13.55
C TRP A 172 -13.03 21.74 -13.33
N LEU A 173 -11.94 22.30 -12.78
CA LEU A 173 -10.72 21.55 -12.41
C LEU A 173 -10.85 20.86 -11.05
N GLY A 174 -11.72 21.35 -10.16
CA GLY A 174 -11.96 20.75 -8.85
C GLY A 174 -12.64 19.39 -8.96
N TRP A 175 -13.71 19.30 -9.75
CA TRP A 175 -14.52 18.08 -9.86
C TRP A 175 -13.73 16.80 -10.22
N PRO A 176 -12.85 16.80 -11.26
CA PRO A 176 -12.02 15.63 -11.56
C PRO A 176 -11.07 15.24 -10.41
N LEU A 177 -10.59 16.20 -9.62
CA LEU A 177 -9.72 15.94 -8.48
C LEU A 177 -10.47 15.26 -7.33
N ILE A 178 -11.68 15.74 -7.01
CA ILE A 178 -12.55 15.06 -6.03
C ILE A 178 -12.87 13.65 -6.49
N LEU A 179 -13.27 13.45 -7.75
CA LEU A 179 -13.57 12.11 -8.27
C LEU A 179 -12.36 11.18 -8.17
N THR A 180 -11.18 11.67 -8.55
CA THR A 180 -9.93 10.91 -8.43
C THR A 180 -9.62 10.58 -6.96
N ALA A 181 -9.79 11.54 -6.04
CA ALA A 181 -9.64 11.31 -4.61
C ALA A 181 -10.63 10.23 -4.11
N SER A 182 -11.91 10.31 -4.49
CA SER A 182 -12.93 9.34 -4.14
C SER A 182 -12.58 7.93 -4.65
N ILE A 183 -12.11 7.80 -5.89
CA ILE A 183 -11.68 6.51 -6.46
C ILE A 183 -10.50 5.93 -5.66
N LEU A 184 -9.50 6.75 -5.32
CA LEU A 184 -8.36 6.30 -4.53
C LEU A 184 -8.77 5.84 -3.13
N ILE A 185 -9.63 6.60 -2.46
CA ILE A 185 -10.17 6.25 -1.13
C ILE A 185 -10.94 4.94 -1.22
N SER A 186 -11.84 4.80 -2.18
CA SER A 186 -12.60 3.58 -2.41
C SER A 186 -11.69 2.39 -2.64
N TYR A 187 -10.66 2.54 -3.49
CA TYR A 187 -9.69 1.49 -3.75
C TYR A 187 -8.97 1.04 -2.47
N VAL A 188 -8.49 1.97 -1.64
CA VAL A 188 -7.75 1.66 -0.40
C VAL A 188 -8.65 1.02 0.67
N VAL A 189 -9.90 1.44 0.76
CA VAL A 189 -10.88 0.86 1.71
C VAL A 189 -11.27 -0.55 1.29
N LEU A 190 -11.52 -0.77 0.00
CA LEU A 190 -12.03 -2.04 -0.52
C LEU A 190 -10.94 -3.09 -0.77
N THR A 191 -9.67 -2.69 -0.88
CA THR A 191 -8.56 -3.59 -1.22
C THR A 191 -7.64 -3.84 -0.03
N TYR A 192 -7.41 -5.11 0.30
CA TYR A 192 -6.44 -5.52 1.33
C TYR A 192 -4.98 -5.35 0.86
N HIS A 193 -4.71 -5.53 -0.44
CA HIS A 193 -3.39 -5.42 -1.06
C HIS A 193 -3.32 -4.24 -2.01
N THR A 194 -2.74 -3.13 -1.56
CA THR A 194 -2.50 -1.96 -2.42
C THR A 194 -1.22 -2.14 -3.22
N ARG A 195 -1.26 -1.80 -4.51
CA ARG A 195 -0.04 -1.68 -5.34
C ARG A 195 0.86 -0.59 -4.77
N ASP A 196 2.18 -0.69 -4.93
CA ASP A 196 3.09 0.38 -4.49
C ASP A 196 2.72 1.71 -5.18
N LEU A 197 2.34 2.72 -4.38
CA LEU A 197 1.90 4.01 -4.89
C LEU A 197 3.03 4.73 -5.61
N SER A 198 4.26 4.66 -5.11
CA SER A 198 5.39 5.38 -5.69
C SER A 198 5.67 4.89 -7.11
N LEU A 199 5.53 3.57 -7.34
CA LEU A 199 5.64 2.99 -8.68
C LEU A 199 4.44 3.34 -9.57
N PHE A 200 3.23 3.33 -9.02
CA PHE A 200 2.00 3.64 -9.75
C PHE A 200 1.97 5.11 -10.21
N VAL A 201 2.19 6.06 -9.30
CA VAL A 201 2.27 7.49 -9.59
C VAL A 201 3.42 7.78 -10.55
N GLY A 202 4.56 7.12 -10.37
CA GLY A 202 5.69 7.20 -11.29
C GLY A 202 5.33 6.86 -12.74
N ARG A 203 4.56 5.78 -12.93
CA ARG A 203 4.10 5.34 -14.26
C ARG A 203 3.07 6.30 -14.85
N ILE A 204 2.13 6.82 -14.06
CA ILE A 204 1.17 7.84 -14.51
C ILE A 204 1.92 9.11 -14.92
N PHE A 205 2.83 9.58 -14.07
CA PHE A 205 3.62 10.79 -14.34
C PHE A 205 4.47 10.64 -15.61
N TYR A 206 5.01 9.44 -15.88
CA TYR A 206 5.68 9.13 -17.14
C TYR A 206 4.75 9.31 -18.35
N HIS A 207 3.56 8.70 -18.31
CA HIS A 207 2.61 8.80 -19.41
C HIS A 207 2.08 10.23 -19.62
N ILE A 208 1.83 10.99 -18.55
CA ILE A 208 1.44 12.39 -18.62
C ILE A 208 2.57 13.22 -19.24
N THR A 209 3.81 13.03 -18.79
CA THR A 209 4.96 13.81 -19.29
C THR A 209 5.22 13.51 -20.77
N VAL A 210 5.19 12.23 -21.15
CA VAL A 210 5.33 11.80 -22.55
C VAL A 210 4.19 12.35 -23.40
N GLY A 211 2.95 12.20 -22.95
CA GLY A 211 1.77 12.69 -23.65
C GLY A 211 1.78 14.21 -23.81
N GLY A 212 2.15 14.93 -22.75
CA GLY A 212 2.30 16.38 -22.75
C GLY A 212 3.40 16.86 -23.69
N ALA A 213 4.56 16.19 -23.71
CA ALA A 213 5.63 16.50 -24.65
C ALA A 213 5.19 16.27 -26.11
N ILE A 214 4.50 15.15 -26.40
CA ILE A 214 3.97 14.87 -27.74
C ILE A 214 2.93 15.93 -28.14
N ALA A 215 2.00 16.26 -27.24
CA ALA A 215 0.99 17.29 -27.47
C ALA A 215 1.63 18.66 -27.71
N ALA A 216 2.65 19.04 -26.93
CA ALA A 216 3.38 20.29 -27.11
C ALA A 216 4.06 20.34 -28.48
N ILE A 217 4.73 19.27 -28.90
CA ILE A 217 5.35 19.19 -30.23
C ILE A 217 4.26 19.29 -31.32
N PHE A 218 3.14 18.61 -31.15
CA PHE A 218 2.01 18.70 -32.08
C PHE A 218 1.46 20.13 -32.18
N TYR A 219 1.22 20.82 -31.07
CA TYR A 219 0.72 22.19 -31.07
C TYR A 219 1.74 23.18 -31.66
N LEU A 220 3.03 23.03 -31.35
CA LEU A 220 4.09 23.82 -31.97
C LEU A 220 4.14 23.59 -33.48
N SER A 221 3.95 22.35 -33.91
CA SER A 221 3.87 21.99 -35.32
C SER A 221 2.67 22.66 -36.00
N LEU A 222 1.49 22.58 -35.39
CA LEU A 222 0.28 23.22 -35.89
C LEU A 222 0.44 24.74 -35.99
N ALA A 223 1.01 25.36 -34.96
CA ALA A 223 1.29 26.79 -34.94
C ALA A 223 2.27 27.19 -36.06
N ALA A 224 3.32 26.40 -36.30
CA ALA A 224 4.25 26.63 -37.40
C ALA A 224 3.55 26.55 -38.76
N THR A 225 2.67 25.57 -38.98
CA THR A 225 1.86 25.48 -40.20
C THR A 225 0.96 26.70 -40.38
N ILE A 226 0.31 27.16 -39.30
CA ILE A 226 -0.54 28.36 -39.34
C ILE A 226 0.28 29.60 -39.68
N VAL A 227 1.45 29.79 -39.07
CA VAL A 227 2.34 30.93 -39.37
C VAL A 227 2.80 30.89 -40.83
N MET A 228 3.18 29.71 -41.34
CA MET A 228 3.62 29.55 -42.73
C MET A 228 2.47 29.76 -43.73
N SER A 229 1.25 29.36 -43.38
CA SER A 229 0.07 29.63 -44.22
C SER A 229 -0.25 31.13 -44.34
N ARG A 230 0.21 31.95 -43.39
CA ARG A 230 0.06 33.42 -43.46
C ARG A 230 1.12 34.09 -44.32
N SER A 231 2.28 33.47 -44.52
CA SER A 231 3.37 34.03 -45.33
C SER A 231 3.24 33.72 -46.81
N THR A 232 2.39 32.76 -47.20
CA THR A 232 2.24 32.32 -48.59
C THR A 232 0.82 31.80 -48.84
N THR A 233 0.18 32.27 -49.92
CA THR A 233 -1.18 31.82 -50.32
C THR A 233 -1.16 30.57 -51.22
N ASP A 234 0.02 30.16 -51.69
CA ASP A 234 0.19 28.98 -52.53
C ASP A 234 -0.12 27.69 -51.75
N THR A 235 -1.20 27.01 -52.17
CA THR A 235 -1.70 25.80 -51.52
C THR A 235 -0.73 24.63 -51.62
N VAL A 236 0.09 24.56 -52.69
CA VAL A 236 1.07 23.48 -52.88
C VAL A 236 2.17 23.59 -51.84
N ILE A 237 2.66 24.80 -51.57
CA ILE A 237 3.70 25.04 -50.57
C ILE A 237 3.20 24.66 -49.16
N ILE A 238 1.96 25.02 -48.82
CA ILE A 238 1.35 24.67 -47.52
C ILE A 238 1.24 23.15 -47.36
N LEU A 239 0.82 22.42 -48.40
CA LEU A 239 0.72 20.96 -48.37
C LEU A 239 2.09 20.30 -48.16
N VAL A 240 3.13 20.75 -48.87
CA VAL A 240 4.49 20.23 -48.72
C VAL A 240 5.00 20.42 -47.29
N TRP A 241 4.85 21.62 -46.72
CA TRP A 241 5.25 21.88 -45.33
C TRP A 241 4.47 21.04 -44.32
N THR A 242 3.17 20.83 -44.56
CA THR A 242 2.33 19.99 -43.69
C THR A 242 2.82 18.54 -43.69
N ILE A 243 3.18 17.99 -44.86
CA ILE A 243 3.71 16.62 -44.98
C ILE A 243 5.07 16.50 -44.27
N ILE A 244 5.98 17.44 -44.49
CA ILE A 244 7.31 17.47 -43.84
C ILE A 244 7.14 17.46 -42.32
N LEU A 245 6.22 18.28 -41.81
CA LEU A 245 5.99 18.42 -40.39
C LEU A 245 5.32 17.19 -39.77
N ALA A 246 4.38 16.56 -40.50
CA ALA A 246 3.79 15.28 -40.10
C ALA A 246 4.84 14.16 -40.02
N LEU A 247 5.76 14.11 -40.98
CA LEU A 247 6.86 13.13 -41.00
C LEU A 247 7.84 13.37 -39.85
N PHE A 248 8.15 14.64 -39.56
CA PHE A 248 8.95 15.04 -38.41
C PHE A 248 8.29 14.59 -37.10
N LEU A 249 6.99 14.84 -36.92
CA LEU A 249 6.24 14.43 -35.72
C LEU A 249 6.23 12.91 -35.53
N ALA A 250 6.02 12.16 -36.62
CA ALA A 250 6.05 10.70 -36.62
C ALA A 250 7.41 10.14 -36.19
N THR A 251 8.50 10.80 -36.59
CA THR A 251 9.88 10.40 -36.27
C THR A 251 10.30 10.87 -34.87
N ALA A 252 9.85 12.06 -34.44
CA ALA A 252 10.20 12.64 -33.15
C ALA A 252 9.52 11.92 -31.98
N THR A 253 8.30 11.41 -32.16
CA THR A 253 7.53 10.72 -31.11
C THR A 253 8.27 9.53 -30.46
N PRO A 254 8.79 8.54 -31.22
CA PRO A 254 9.53 7.43 -30.62
C PRO A 254 10.84 7.91 -29.96
N PHE A 255 11.50 8.92 -30.53
CA PHE A 255 12.71 9.50 -29.96
C PHE A 255 12.44 10.14 -28.59
N VAL A 256 11.40 10.97 -28.48
CA VAL A 256 10.97 11.61 -27.23
C VAL A 256 10.58 10.55 -26.19
N ARG A 257 9.85 9.51 -26.58
CA ARG A 257 9.51 8.39 -25.68
C ARG A 257 10.73 7.70 -25.12
N GLN A 258 11.72 7.37 -25.95
CA GLN A 258 12.94 6.71 -25.52
C GLN A 258 13.78 7.60 -24.61
N PHE A 259 13.91 8.89 -24.96
CA PHE A 259 14.65 9.87 -24.18
C PHE A 259 14.03 10.06 -22.78
N LEU A 260 12.72 10.30 -22.71
CA LEU A 260 12.00 10.45 -21.45
C LEU A 260 12.03 9.17 -20.62
N ASN A 261 11.97 7.99 -21.24
CA ASN A 261 12.07 6.73 -20.52
C ASN A 261 13.41 6.61 -19.77
N ARG A 262 14.53 6.92 -20.45
CA ARG A 262 15.87 6.87 -19.82
C ARG A 262 15.99 7.80 -18.61
N ILE A 263 15.39 8.99 -18.68
CA ILE A 263 15.39 9.96 -17.58
C ILE A 263 14.52 9.44 -16.43
N PHE A 264 13.30 8.99 -16.73
CA PHE A 264 12.34 8.52 -15.73
C PHE A 264 12.81 7.27 -14.99
N THR A 265 13.42 6.31 -15.67
CA THR A 265 13.99 5.12 -15.04
C THR A 265 15.08 5.47 -14.03
N ARG A 266 15.79 6.59 -14.25
CA ARG A 266 16.87 7.03 -13.36
C ARG A 266 16.37 7.76 -12.12
N ILE A 267 15.30 8.56 -12.27
CA ILE A 267 14.76 9.44 -11.22
C ILE A 267 13.74 8.71 -10.34
N ILE A 268 12.85 7.90 -10.92
CA ILE A 268 11.68 7.36 -10.21
C ILE A 268 11.86 5.89 -9.81
N PHE A 269 12.52 5.08 -10.64
CA PHE A 269 12.64 3.63 -10.45
C PHE A 269 13.98 3.19 -9.83
N GLY A 270 14.67 4.10 -9.12
CA GLY A 270 16.06 3.99 -8.68
C GLY A 270 16.63 2.56 -8.60
N LYS A 271 17.55 2.21 -9.50
CA LYS A 271 18.33 0.94 -9.58
C LYS A 271 17.56 -0.40 -9.46
N GLN A 272 16.24 -0.42 -9.30
CA GLN A 272 15.47 -1.66 -9.06
C GLN A 272 14.91 -2.32 -10.34
N TYR A 273 15.24 -1.76 -11.50
CA TYR A 273 14.97 -2.34 -12.81
C TYR A 273 16.29 -2.61 -13.54
N ARG A 274 17.14 -3.47 -12.95
CA ARG A 274 18.25 -4.08 -13.67
C ARG A 274 17.90 -5.54 -13.94
N ASP A 275 17.70 -5.78 -15.23
CA ASP A 275 17.70 -7.05 -15.96
C ASP A 275 17.38 -8.33 -15.15
N GLU A 276 16.16 -8.81 -15.39
CA GLU A 276 15.65 -10.17 -15.08
C GLU A 276 16.58 -11.31 -15.56
N LYS A 277 17.60 -11.01 -16.38
CA LYS A 277 18.48 -12.00 -17.02
C LYS A 277 19.86 -12.13 -16.37
N GLU A 278 20.27 -11.20 -15.52
CA GLU A 278 21.60 -11.27 -14.86
C GLU A 278 21.55 -11.90 -13.46
N VAL A 279 20.41 -11.80 -12.75
CA VAL A 279 20.28 -12.30 -11.38
C VAL A 279 20.27 -13.83 -11.33
N ILE A 280 19.72 -14.49 -12.34
CA ILE A 280 19.58 -15.97 -12.37
C ILE A 280 20.91 -16.68 -12.65
N LYS A 281 21.89 -16.00 -13.26
CA LYS A 281 23.15 -16.64 -13.68
C LYS A 281 24.12 -16.94 -12.53
N TYR A 282 23.89 -16.38 -11.34
CA TYR A 282 24.77 -16.54 -10.18
C TYR A 282 24.32 -17.57 -9.12
N TYR A 283 23.18 -18.26 -9.30
CA TYR A 283 22.60 -19.13 -8.25
C TYR A 283 22.85 -20.64 -8.38
N SER A 284 23.69 -21.10 -9.31
CA SER A 284 23.89 -22.55 -9.51
C SER A 284 25.19 -23.12 -8.94
N GLN A 285 26.11 -22.31 -8.40
CA GLN A 285 27.51 -22.76 -8.19
C GLN A 285 28.06 -22.74 -6.76
N SER A 286 27.27 -22.49 -5.73
CA SER A 286 27.76 -22.55 -4.35
C SER A 286 26.81 -23.30 -3.41
N VAL A 287 26.55 -24.58 -3.67
CA VAL A 287 25.95 -25.50 -2.68
C VAL A 287 26.65 -26.86 -2.73
N SER A 288 27.98 -26.87 -2.57
CA SER A 288 28.69 -28.12 -2.31
C SER A 288 29.76 -27.87 -1.25
N GLY A 289 29.40 -28.23 -0.01
CA GLY A 289 30.34 -28.38 1.10
C GLY A 289 30.21 -27.36 2.22
N ALA A 290 29.22 -27.55 3.11
CA ALA A 290 29.38 -27.18 4.52
C ALA A 290 28.41 -28.03 5.36
N LEU A 291 28.98 -28.92 6.18
CA LEU A 291 28.28 -29.90 7.02
C LEU A 291 27.64 -29.28 8.29
N ASP A 292 27.19 -28.03 8.21
CA ASP A 292 26.65 -27.30 9.36
C ASP A 292 25.46 -26.44 8.91
N ILE A 293 24.23 -26.90 9.23
CA ILE A 293 22.96 -26.22 8.92
C ILE A 293 23.01 -24.77 9.40
N GLN A 294 23.71 -24.51 10.51
CA GLN A 294 23.80 -23.21 11.13
C GLN A 294 24.63 -22.25 10.30
N ARG A 295 25.83 -22.67 9.86
CA ARG A 295 26.70 -21.86 8.98
C ARG A 295 26.06 -21.54 7.63
N LEU A 296 25.32 -22.51 7.07
CA LEU A 296 24.59 -22.31 5.81
C LEU A 296 23.45 -21.30 6.01
N ALA A 297 22.67 -21.44 7.08
CA ALA A 297 21.60 -20.52 7.42
C ALA A 297 22.13 -19.09 7.67
N ASP A 298 23.24 -18.95 8.39
CA ASP A 298 23.91 -17.66 8.64
C ASP A 298 24.38 -17.00 7.34
N THR A 299 25.04 -17.77 6.46
CA THR A 299 25.54 -17.24 5.18
C THR A 299 24.39 -16.81 4.28
N LEU A 300 23.33 -17.62 4.19
CA LEU A 300 22.16 -17.32 3.38
C LEU A 300 21.42 -16.08 3.87
N ILE A 301 21.17 -15.97 5.18
CA ILE A 301 20.44 -14.81 5.71
C ILE A 301 21.29 -13.55 5.57
N GLN A 302 22.60 -13.61 5.83
CA GLN A 302 23.51 -12.46 5.70
C GLN A 302 23.55 -11.93 4.25
N LEU A 303 23.72 -12.82 3.28
CA LEU A 303 23.72 -12.46 1.86
C LEU A 303 22.42 -11.77 1.45
N MET A 304 21.28 -12.26 1.95
CA MET A 304 19.96 -11.69 1.65
C MET A 304 19.78 -10.31 2.28
N ILE A 305 20.22 -10.13 3.52
CA ILE A 305 20.20 -8.83 4.20
C ILE A 305 21.01 -7.78 3.43
N GLU A 306 22.19 -8.16 2.95
CA GLU A 306 23.07 -7.27 2.17
C GLU A 306 22.52 -6.97 0.77
N THR A 307 22.09 -8.00 0.03
CA THR A 307 21.64 -7.86 -1.37
C THR A 307 20.35 -7.04 -1.49
N LEU A 308 19.43 -7.23 -0.54
CA LEU A 308 18.09 -6.62 -0.57
C LEU A 308 17.96 -5.37 0.32
N ASP A 309 19.06 -4.93 0.94
CA ASP A 309 19.12 -3.77 1.85
C ASP A 309 18.03 -3.83 2.95
N ILE A 310 17.98 -4.98 3.62
CA ILE A 310 17.02 -5.29 4.69
C ILE A 310 17.61 -4.90 6.04
N ARG A 311 16.78 -4.52 7.02
CA ARG A 311 17.28 -4.14 8.35
C ARG A 311 17.71 -5.32 9.22
N LYS A 312 16.93 -6.40 9.19
CA LYS A 312 17.09 -7.56 10.06
C LYS A 312 16.42 -8.79 9.45
N GLY A 313 16.89 -9.98 9.79
CA GLY A 313 16.32 -11.24 9.32
C GLY A 313 16.71 -12.42 10.20
N ALA A 314 15.92 -13.49 10.15
CA ALA A 314 16.11 -14.66 10.98
C ALA A 314 15.69 -15.94 10.25
N VAL A 315 16.28 -17.06 10.63
CA VAL A 315 15.93 -18.40 10.18
C VAL A 315 15.43 -19.18 11.38
N PHE A 316 14.19 -19.63 11.30
CA PHE A 316 13.57 -20.51 12.29
C PHE A 316 13.44 -21.92 11.72
N VAL A 317 13.79 -22.92 12.52
CA VAL A 317 13.62 -24.33 12.15
C VAL A 317 12.61 -24.98 13.08
N ASN A 318 11.68 -25.72 12.47
CA ASN A 318 10.68 -26.50 13.19
C ASN A 318 11.35 -27.72 13.82
N LYS A 319 11.50 -27.70 15.15
CA LYS A 319 11.83 -28.91 15.91
C LYS A 319 10.50 -29.56 16.30
N ARG A 320 10.28 -30.81 15.86
CA ARG A 320 9.11 -31.60 16.26
C ARG A 320 9.10 -31.65 17.79
N GLY A 321 8.20 -30.89 18.40
CA GLY A 321 7.89 -30.95 19.83
C GLY A 321 6.90 -32.06 20.13
N ALA A 322 6.36 -32.09 21.36
CA ALA A 322 5.25 -32.98 21.73
C ALA A 322 4.09 -32.89 20.71
N ARG A 323 3.34 -33.98 20.54
CA ARG A 323 2.45 -34.30 19.38
C ARG A 323 1.51 -33.17 18.86
N ASP A 324 1.24 -32.11 19.62
CA ASP A 324 0.30 -31.04 19.28
C ASP A 324 0.93 -29.63 19.13
N LYS A 325 2.25 -29.48 19.22
CA LYS A 325 2.93 -28.17 19.14
C LYS A 325 4.04 -28.10 18.09
N ILE A 326 4.15 -26.95 17.45
CA ILE A 326 5.25 -26.59 16.54
C ILE A 326 6.14 -25.57 17.24
N SER A 327 7.43 -25.92 17.40
CA SER A 327 8.44 -25.02 17.98
C SER A 327 9.34 -24.47 16.89
N LEU A 328 9.23 -23.18 16.64
CA LEU A 328 10.08 -22.42 15.72
C LEU A 328 11.30 -21.94 16.49
N ASN A 329 12.38 -22.71 16.39
CA ASN A 329 13.63 -22.41 17.09
C ASN A 329 14.54 -21.57 16.21
N LEU A 330 15.13 -20.53 16.79
CA LEU A 330 16.06 -19.66 16.09
C LEU A 330 17.37 -20.41 15.79
N VAL A 331 17.78 -20.41 14.53
CA VAL A 331 19.04 -21.04 14.08
C VAL A 331 20.06 -19.98 13.67
N ALA A 332 19.61 -18.97 12.94
CA ALA A 332 20.44 -17.87 12.42
C ALA A 332 19.68 -16.55 12.54
N SER A 333 20.40 -15.46 12.82
CA SER A 333 19.79 -14.12 12.87
C SER A 333 20.81 -13.03 12.55
N VAL A 334 20.34 -11.97 11.91
CA VAL A 334 21.12 -10.77 11.61
C VAL A 334 20.29 -9.55 11.99
N GLY A 335 20.90 -8.62 12.73
CA GLY A 335 20.24 -7.38 13.16
C GLY A 335 19.25 -7.54 14.32
N PHE A 336 19.50 -8.52 15.20
CA PHE A 336 18.68 -8.82 16.38
C PHE A 336 19.49 -8.84 17.67
N ASP A 337 18.88 -8.29 18.73
CA ASP A 337 19.31 -8.44 20.12
C ASP A 337 18.22 -9.23 20.86
N GLY A 338 18.36 -10.55 20.99
CA GLY A 338 17.54 -11.37 21.90
C GLY A 338 16.18 -11.88 21.40
N ILE A 339 16.06 -12.36 20.15
CA ILE A 339 14.86 -13.13 19.74
C ILE A 339 14.76 -14.44 20.53
N THR A 340 13.55 -14.73 21.01
CA THR A 340 13.20 -16.01 21.64
C THR A 340 12.54 -16.97 20.65
N ASN A 341 12.61 -18.27 20.96
CA ASN A 341 11.91 -19.30 20.18
C ASN A 341 10.40 -19.08 20.26
N GLY A 342 9.70 -19.31 19.14
CA GLY A 342 8.24 -19.21 19.07
C GLY A 342 7.59 -20.58 19.25
N GLU A 343 6.59 -20.67 20.13
CA GLU A 343 5.72 -21.85 20.24
C GLU A 343 4.37 -21.57 19.58
N PHE A 344 3.96 -22.45 18.68
CA PHE A 344 2.70 -22.36 17.97
C PHE A 344 1.88 -23.64 18.15
N SER A 345 0.56 -23.48 18.26
CA SER A 345 -0.38 -24.60 18.17
C SER A 345 -0.35 -25.19 16.75
N ILE A 346 -0.57 -26.50 16.62
CA ILE A 346 -0.64 -27.13 15.29
C ILE A 346 -1.77 -26.55 14.42
N ASP A 347 -2.88 -26.15 15.05
CA ASP A 347 -4.05 -25.49 14.44
C ASP A 347 -3.93 -23.95 14.41
N SER A 348 -2.73 -23.39 14.62
CA SER A 348 -2.55 -21.94 14.52
C SER A 348 -2.81 -21.50 13.07
N PRO A 349 -3.68 -20.50 12.80
CA PRO A 349 -3.93 -20.02 11.45
C PRO A 349 -2.65 -19.62 10.70
N PHE A 350 -1.64 -19.14 11.42
CA PHE A 350 -0.32 -18.79 10.88
C PHE A 350 0.42 -20.01 10.30
N ILE A 351 0.44 -21.11 11.05
CA ILE A 351 1.07 -22.37 10.62
C ILE A 351 0.24 -23.04 9.52
N ASP A 352 -1.08 -23.08 9.68
CA ASP A 352 -2.00 -23.66 8.72
C ASP A 352 -1.93 -22.98 7.35
N HIS A 353 -1.71 -21.66 7.34
CA HIS A 353 -1.44 -20.93 6.10
C HIS A 353 -0.27 -21.53 5.32
N PHE A 354 0.83 -21.85 6.00
CA PHE A 354 2.00 -22.44 5.34
C PHE A 354 1.76 -23.89 4.91
N ARG A 355 1.12 -24.72 5.74
CA ARG A 355 0.83 -26.12 5.40
C ARG A 355 -0.11 -26.23 4.20
N ASN A 356 -1.15 -25.41 4.16
CA ASN A 356 -2.19 -25.49 3.12
C ASN A 356 -1.81 -24.74 1.85
N GLN A 357 -1.16 -23.57 1.96
CA GLN A 357 -0.88 -22.72 0.79
C GLN A 357 0.57 -22.77 0.32
N GLY A 358 1.52 -23.07 1.21
CA GLY A 358 2.96 -23.05 0.90
C GLY A 358 3.45 -21.70 0.37
N LYS A 359 2.80 -20.60 0.80
CA LYS A 359 3.03 -19.24 0.29
C LYS A 359 3.65 -18.35 1.37
N PRO A 360 4.49 -17.37 0.96
CA PRO A 360 4.93 -16.31 1.85
C PRO A 360 3.78 -15.46 2.34
N ILE A 361 3.86 -14.98 3.58
CA ILE A 361 2.88 -14.09 4.20
C ILE A 361 3.56 -12.88 4.83
N HIS A 362 2.96 -11.70 4.68
CA HIS A 362 3.46 -10.50 5.34
C HIS A 362 2.87 -10.34 6.73
N GLN A 363 3.63 -9.72 7.66
CA GLN A 363 3.13 -9.37 8.98
C GLN A 363 1.84 -8.54 8.90
N TYR A 364 1.80 -7.59 7.97
CA TYR A 364 0.59 -6.80 7.70
C TYR A 364 -0.65 -7.66 7.38
N ASP A 365 -0.48 -8.75 6.64
CA ASP A 365 -1.59 -9.62 6.27
C ASP A 365 -2.07 -10.41 7.50
N VAL A 366 -1.16 -10.81 8.39
CA VAL A 366 -1.47 -11.43 9.69
C VAL A 366 -2.24 -10.47 10.59
N ASP A 367 -1.91 -9.18 10.58
CA ASP A 367 -2.55 -8.19 11.45
C ASP A 367 -3.99 -7.84 11.01
N VAL A 368 -4.24 -7.88 9.69
CA VAL A 368 -5.45 -7.28 9.09
C VAL A 368 -6.45 -8.31 8.58
N LEU A 369 -6.00 -9.45 8.03
CA LEU A 369 -6.91 -10.41 7.42
C LEU A 369 -7.79 -11.10 8.48
N PRO A 370 -9.07 -11.37 8.17
CA PRO A 370 -10.00 -11.98 9.13
C PRO A 370 -9.52 -13.33 9.68
N ASP A 371 -8.89 -14.14 8.83
CA ASP A 371 -8.46 -15.51 9.17
C ASP A 371 -7.46 -15.55 10.33
N PHE A 372 -6.66 -14.49 10.50
CA PHE A 372 -5.65 -14.41 11.56
C PHE A 372 -6.14 -13.71 12.83
N LYS A 373 -7.40 -13.25 12.87
CA LYS A 373 -7.99 -12.66 14.11
C LYS A 373 -8.16 -13.66 15.24
N VAL A 374 -8.14 -14.95 14.91
CA VAL A 374 -8.30 -16.07 15.86
C VAL A 374 -6.97 -16.54 16.45
N ILE A 375 -5.84 -15.95 16.00
CA ILE A 375 -4.51 -16.25 16.57
C ILE A 375 -4.52 -15.97 18.08
N ARG A 376 -3.87 -16.87 18.84
CA ARG A 376 -3.77 -16.75 20.30
C ARG A 376 -2.93 -15.51 20.68
N PRO A 377 -3.26 -14.82 21.79
CA PRO A 377 -2.54 -13.60 22.18
C PRO A 377 -1.02 -13.77 22.26
N GLU A 378 -0.54 -14.89 22.82
CA GLU A 378 0.89 -15.22 22.95
C GLU A 378 1.58 -15.35 21.58
N GLU A 379 0.94 -16.01 20.61
CA GLU A 379 1.45 -16.16 19.25
C GLU A 379 1.49 -14.80 18.53
N LYS A 380 0.47 -13.97 18.74
CA LYS A 380 0.40 -12.62 18.15
C LYS A 380 1.45 -11.67 18.72
N GLU A 381 1.67 -11.72 20.04
CA GLU A 381 2.70 -10.94 20.73
C GLU A 381 4.08 -11.30 20.18
N TRP A 382 4.39 -12.60 20.08
CA TRP A 382 5.66 -13.04 19.50
C TRP A 382 5.87 -12.55 18.05
N LEU A 383 4.84 -12.67 17.19
CA LEU A 383 4.91 -12.18 15.81
C LEU A 383 5.14 -10.66 15.75
N THR A 384 4.53 -9.91 16.66
CA THR A 384 4.67 -8.46 16.74
C THR A 384 6.07 -8.06 17.24
N ASP A 385 6.56 -8.73 18.29
CA ASP A 385 7.83 -8.43 18.96
C ASP A 385 9.05 -8.77 18.09
N THR A 386 8.96 -9.82 17.28
CA THR A 386 10.01 -10.12 16.29
C THR A 386 10.21 -8.96 15.31
N GLY A 387 9.16 -8.16 15.08
CA GLY A 387 9.16 -6.99 14.19
C GLY A 387 9.59 -7.34 12.76
N MET A 388 9.17 -8.52 12.30
CA MET A 388 9.35 -8.98 10.92
C MET A 388 8.28 -8.37 10.01
N ASP A 389 8.55 -8.33 8.71
CA ASP A 389 7.61 -7.80 7.69
C ASP A 389 7.16 -8.88 6.71
N LEU A 390 7.95 -9.94 6.52
CA LEU A 390 7.68 -11.06 5.61
C LEU A 390 8.17 -12.38 6.21
N TYR A 391 7.32 -13.41 6.12
CA TYR A 391 7.61 -14.79 6.50
C TYR A 391 7.52 -15.68 5.26
N VAL A 392 8.59 -16.40 4.97
CA VAL A 392 8.73 -17.30 3.81
C VAL A 392 8.89 -18.72 4.34
N PRO A 393 7.93 -19.64 4.06
CA PRO A 393 8.01 -20.99 4.59
C PRO A 393 9.07 -21.82 3.87
N ILE A 394 9.80 -22.62 4.63
CA ILE A 394 10.69 -23.68 4.13
C ILE A 394 9.86 -24.97 4.15
N MET A 395 9.38 -25.38 2.98
CA MET A 395 8.46 -26.51 2.83
C MET A 395 9.16 -27.72 2.23
N ARG A 396 8.84 -28.92 2.72
CA ARG A 396 9.32 -30.18 2.15
C ARG A 396 8.24 -31.25 2.23
N ASN A 397 7.89 -31.88 1.11
CA ASN A 397 6.84 -32.91 1.06
C ASN A 397 5.55 -32.50 1.79
N GLN A 398 5.14 -31.23 1.64
CA GLN A 398 3.99 -30.61 2.33
C GLN A 398 4.12 -30.46 3.86
N GLU A 399 5.28 -30.74 4.45
CA GLU A 399 5.60 -30.43 5.84
C GLU A 399 6.37 -29.11 5.95
N LEU A 400 6.04 -28.32 6.99
CA LEU A 400 6.77 -27.10 7.35
C LEU A 400 8.05 -27.48 8.10
N VAL A 401 9.20 -27.29 7.45
CA VAL A 401 10.54 -27.55 8.02
C VAL A 401 11.05 -26.34 8.79
N GLY A 402 10.68 -25.14 8.37
CA GLY A 402 11.14 -23.89 8.99
C GLY A 402 10.53 -22.66 8.33
N VAL A 403 10.93 -21.48 8.80
CA VAL A 403 10.47 -20.19 8.30
C VAL A 403 11.66 -19.24 8.18
N LEU A 404 11.87 -18.68 7.00
CA LEU A 404 12.75 -17.52 6.80
C LEU A 404 11.94 -16.26 7.08
N SER A 405 12.42 -15.43 7.98
CA SER A 405 11.73 -14.21 8.40
C SER A 405 12.58 -12.99 8.08
N PHE A 406 11.99 -12.02 7.39
CA PHE A 406 12.66 -10.79 6.95
C PHE A 406 11.96 -9.57 7.54
N GLY A 407 12.73 -8.69 8.18
CA GLY A 407 12.26 -7.40 8.69
C GLY A 407 11.98 -6.39 7.58
N PRO A 408 11.61 -5.14 7.93
CA PRO A 408 11.36 -4.12 6.92
C PRO A 408 12.65 -3.72 6.19
N LYS A 409 12.54 -3.38 4.90
CA LYS A 409 13.64 -2.79 4.13
C LYS A 409 14.09 -1.46 4.73
N ARG A 410 15.37 -1.10 4.55
CA ARG A 410 15.90 0.19 5.02
C ARG A 410 15.12 1.38 4.48
N LYS A 411 14.79 1.33 3.18
CA LYS A 411 14.03 2.36 2.45
C LYS A 411 12.53 2.43 2.75
N GLY A 412 11.98 1.53 3.58
CA GLY A 412 10.55 1.51 3.90
C GLY A 412 9.63 1.22 2.70
N ILE A 413 10.14 0.47 1.73
CA ILE A 413 9.41 0.00 0.54
C ILE A 413 9.04 -1.46 0.78
N SER A 414 7.90 -1.91 0.26
CA SER A 414 7.49 -3.32 0.38
C SER A 414 8.37 -4.23 -0.47
N TYR A 415 8.32 -5.54 -0.21
CA TYR A 415 8.96 -6.52 -1.05
C TYR A 415 8.22 -6.65 -2.38
N SER A 416 8.96 -6.57 -3.48
CA SER A 416 8.44 -6.81 -4.82
C SER A 416 8.17 -8.30 -5.04
N SER A 417 7.35 -8.62 -6.04
CA SER A 417 7.02 -10.00 -6.38
C SER A 417 8.27 -10.79 -6.79
N GLU A 418 9.22 -10.14 -7.44
CA GLU A 418 10.49 -10.73 -7.88
C GLU A 418 11.39 -11.07 -6.70
N GLU A 419 11.48 -10.20 -5.69
CA GLU A 419 12.25 -10.45 -4.48
C GLU A 419 11.62 -11.56 -3.63
N ILE A 420 10.29 -11.59 -3.51
CA ILE A 420 9.57 -12.68 -2.83
C ILE A 420 9.80 -14.00 -3.56
N TYR A 421 9.80 -13.99 -4.90
CA TYR A 421 10.10 -15.17 -5.70
C TYR A 421 11.53 -15.67 -5.46
N LEU A 422 12.52 -14.77 -5.43
CA LEU A 422 13.91 -15.09 -5.10
C LEU A 422 14.05 -15.70 -3.70
N MET A 423 13.42 -15.08 -2.69
CA MET A 423 13.41 -15.61 -1.32
C MET A 423 12.78 -17.00 -1.24
N ARG A 424 11.69 -17.23 -2.00
CA ARG A 424 11.04 -18.54 -2.07
C ARG A 424 11.95 -19.59 -2.72
N ALA A 425 12.59 -19.25 -3.84
CA ALA A 425 13.54 -20.16 -4.49
C ALA A 425 14.69 -20.55 -3.55
N LEU A 426 15.16 -19.60 -2.72
CA LEU A 426 16.16 -19.89 -1.69
C LEU A 426 15.60 -20.74 -0.54
N ALA A 427 14.36 -20.52 -0.12
CA ALA A 427 13.71 -21.37 0.88
C ALA A 427 13.58 -22.82 0.38
N ASP A 428 13.26 -23.01 -0.90
CA ASP A 428 13.19 -24.33 -1.53
C ASP A 428 14.58 -25.01 -1.58
N GLN A 429 15.64 -24.26 -1.85
CA GLN A 429 17.02 -24.77 -1.78
C GLN A 429 17.45 -25.08 -0.34
N ALA A 430 17.08 -24.23 0.62
CA ALA A 430 17.36 -24.45 2.04
C ALA A 430 16.65 -25.71 2.56
N ALA A 431 15.42 -25.98 2.11
CA ALA A 431 14.71 -27.22 2.42
C ALA A 431 15.51 -28.47 2.02
N LEU A 432 16.13 -28.47 0.83
CA LEU A 432 16.96 -29.58 0.34
C LEU A 432 18.22 -29.78 1.19
N ALA A 433 18.89 -28.68 1.57
CA ALA A 433 20.09 -28.72 2.39
C ALA A 433 19.79 -29.18 3.83
N MET A 434 18.69 -28.69 4.41
CA MET A 434 18.24 -29.06 5.76
C MET A 434 17.83 -30.54 5.85
N ASP A 435 17.20 -31.10 4.81
CA ASP A 435 16.89 -32.53 4.74
C ASP A 435 18.16 -33.38 4.72
N SER A 436 19.13 -33.01 3.89
CA SER A 436 20.37 -33.77 3.73
C SER A 436 21.17 -33.82 5.03
N ALA A 437 21.21 -32.70 5.77
CA ALA A 437 21.87 -32.63 7.06
C ALA A 437 21.07 -33.36 8.16
N ARG A 438 19.73 -33.24 8.20
CA ARG A 438 18.88 -33.96 9.16
C ARG A 438 18.98 -35.48 8.97
N LEU A 439 19.03 -35.94 7.72
CA LEU A 439 19.21 -37.34 7.35
C LEU A 439 20.60 -37.83 7.75
N PHE A 440 21.65 -37.04 7.52
CA PHE A 440 23.03 -37.38 7.90
C PHE A 440 23.23 -37.47 9.42
N PHE A 441 22.68 -36.52 10.19
CA PHE A 441 22.69 -36.58 11.65
C PHE A 441 21.92 -37.78 12.18
N PHE A 442 20.76 -38.12 11.62
CA PHE A 442 20.02 -39.33 11.97
C PHE A 442 20.87 -40.60 11.74
N PHE A 443 21.52 -40.72 10.57
CA PHE A 443 22.41 -41.85 10.27
C PHE A 443 23.65 -41.91 11.18
N SER A 444 24.25 -40.77 11.55
CA SER A 444 25.44 -40.75 12.42
C SER A 444 25.11 -41.12 13.86
N THR A 445 23.97 -40.66 14.39
CA THR A 445 23.54 -41.03 15.74
C THR A 445 23.18 -42.51 15.82
N THR A 446 22.45 -43.05 14.83
CA THR A 446 22.14 -44.50 14.78
C THR A 446 23.40 -45.36 14.64
N ASN A 447 24.41 -44.94 13.89
CA ASN A 447 25.68 -45.67 13.81
C ASN A 447 26.50 -45.61 15.10
N GLN A 448 26.44 -44.52 15.88
CA GLN A 448 27.06 -44.46 17.21
C GLN A 448 26.33 -45.35 18.22
N GLU A 449 25.00 -45.44 18.14
CA GLU A 449 24.22 -46.36 18.97
C GLU A 449 24.54 -47.83 18.64
N ILE A 450 24.64 -48.19 17.35
CA ILE A 450 25.04 -49.54 16.93
C ILE A 450 26.49 -49.85 17.32
N GLY A 451 27.40 -48.88 17.19
CA GLY A 451 28.80 -49.02 17.61
C GLY A 451 28.95 -49.30 19.11
N SER A 452 28.23 -48.55 19.95
CA SER A 452 28.25 -48.76 21.41
C SER A 452 27.59 -50.07 21.83
N PHE A 453 26.55 -50.54 21.11
CA PHE A 453 25.95 -51.85 21.34
C PHE A 453 26.89 -53.00 20.95
N SER A 454 27.65 -52.83 19.86
CA SER A 454 28.66 -53.81 19.43
C SER A 454 29.84 -53.87 20.40
N GLU A 455 30.29 -52.74 20.96
CA GLU A 455 31.32 -52.72 22.02
C GLU A 455 30.83 -53.39 23.31
N GLN A 456 29.56 -53.19 23.70
CA GLN A 456 28.97 -53.88 24.85
C GLN A 456 28.89 -55.41 24.64
N LEU A 457 28.56 -55.88 23.44
CA LEU A 457 28.50 -57.31 23.13
C LEU A 457 29.89 -57.96 23.09
N VAL A 458 30.91 -57.24 22.61
CA VAL A 458 32.31 -57.70 22.65
C VAL A 458 32.83 -57.76 24.10
N GLY A 459 32.54 -56.75 24.93
CA GLY A 459 32.89 -56.75 26.36
C GLY A 459 32.14 -57.78 27.20
N LEU A 460 30.98 -58.28 26.75
CA LEU A 460 30.24 -59.39 27.36
C LEU A 460 30.79 -60.76 26.93
N GLY A 461 31.34 -60.88 25.71
CA GLY A 461 31.99 -62.10 25.22
C GLY A 461 33.31 -62.40 25.92
N ASP A 462 34.11 -61.37 26.23
CA ASP A 462 35.41 -61.52 26.91
C ASP A 462 35.30 -61.86 28.41
N ASN A 463 34.10 -61.74 29.02
CA ASN A 463 33.85 -62.14 30.41
C ASN A 463 33.31 -63.59 30.55
N ILE A 464 33.14 -64.31 29.44
CA ILE A 464 32.60 -65.69 29.41
C ILE A 464 33.66 -66.73 28.96
N ALA A 465 34.88 -66.29 28.62
CA ALA A 465 36.05 -67.16 28.40
C ALA A 465 36.96 -67.16 29.62
#